data_AF-A0A6J6X9G1-F1
#
_entry.id   AF-A0A6J6X9G1-F1
#
_cell.length_a   1.000
_cell.length_b   1.000
_cell.length_c   1.000
_cell.angle_alpha   90.00
_cell.angle_beta   90.00
_cell.angle_gamma   90.00
#
_symmetry.space_group_name_H-M   'P 1'
#
loop_
_entity.id
_entity.type
_entity.pdbx_description
1 polymer ?
#
loop_
_entity_poly.entity_id
_entity_poly.type
_entity_poly.pdbx_seq_one_letter_code
_entity_poly.pdbx_strand_id
1 'polypeptide(L)'
;MARSSGGVTERQRNGPVLLVTEERAPPTTVRAMPEYLSPAWFTEADSLLRSSEVLSAQSKGVHLVLEQRVGKDDAATVWHVRFADGTVSMTRGPADAADVIFVCDVATAEGIRSGNQSAQAAFMDGALLVEGSIHSLLAHAELFAVLDDVLGPLR
;
A
#
# COMPACT_ATOMS: atom_id res chain seq x y z
N MET A 1 73.01 1.16 -37.34
CA MET A 1 73.19 1.93 -38.60
C MET A 1 71.95 1.65 -39.46
N ALA A 2 71.00 2.60 -39.59
CA ALA A 2 70.92 3.59 -40.69
C ALA A 2 70.65 2.89 -42.05
N ARG A 3 69.62 3.13 -42.88
CA ARG A 3 68.62 4.21 -43.00
C ARG A 3 67.36 3.75 -43.79
N SER A 4 66.25 4.41 -43.47
CA SER A 4 65.12 4.93 -44.28
C SER A 4 64.88 4.54 -45.75
N SER A 5 63.60 4.25 -46.06
CA SER A 5 62.74 4.82 -47.15
C SER A 5 61.37 4.13 -47.09
N GLY A 6 60.20 4.72 -47.33
CA GLY A 6 59.78 6.04 -47.75
C GLY A 6 58.25 6.11 -47.53
N GLY A 7 57.72 7.33 -47.41
CA GLY A 7 56.34 7.57 -47.01
C GLY A 7 55.29 7.26 -48.08
N VAL A 8 54.05 7.09 -47.63
CA VAL A 8 52.85 7.41 -48.40
C VAL A 8 51.94 8.26 -47.51
N THR A 9 51.56 9.38 -48.11
CA THR A 9 50.67 10.43 -47.63
C THR A 9 49.24 9.93 -47.56
N GLU A 10 48.58 10.02 -46.39
CA GLU A 10 47.12 9.97 -46.35
C GLU A 10 46.59 11.13 -45.50
N ARG A 11 45.88 12.03 -46.19
CA ARG A 11 45.19 13.16 -45.59
C ARG A 11 43.91 12.65 -44.94
N GLN A 12 43.75 12.81 -43.63
CA GLN A 12 42.44 12.67 -42.99
C GLN A 12 41.95 14.03 -42.49
N ARG A 13 40.77 14.40 -42.97
CA ARG A 13 40.06 15.66 -42.74
C ARG A 13 39.43 15.69 -41.34
N ASN A 14 39.33 16.92 -40.81
CA ASN A 14 38.53 17.34 -39.66
C ASN A 14 37.11 16.74 -39.61
N GLY A 15 36.72 16.31 -38.41
CA GLY A 15 35.35 16.37 -37.90
C GLY A 15 35.40 16.60 -36.38
N PRO A 16 34.61 17.48 -35.78
CA PRO A 16 34.60 17.67 -34.33
C PRO A 16 34.01 16.43 -33.65
N VAL A 17 34.70 15.93 -32.62
CA VAL A 17 34.17 14.92 -31.69
C VAL A 17 33.06 15.59 -30.88
N LEU A 18 31.80 15.31 -31.23
CA LEU A 18 30.67 15.66 -30.39
C LEU A 18 30.71 14.70 -29.19
N LEU A 19 31.18 15.20 -28.04
CA LEU A 19 31.04 14.50 -26.77
C LEU A 19 29.54 14.43 -26.44
N VAL A 20 28.90 13.32 -26.83
CA VAL A 20 27.58 12.97 -26.33
C VAL A 20 27.74 12.70 -24.84
N THR A 21 27.39 13.69 -24.03
CA THR A 21 27.17 13.50 -22.61
C THR A 21 25.86 12.72 -22.52
N GLU A 22 25.95 11.40 -22.36
CA GLU A 22 24.79 10.60 -21.96
C GLU A 22 24.37 11.10 -20.58
N GLU A 23 23.35 11.97 -20.55
CA GLU A 23 22.61 12.30 -19.36
C GLU A 23 21.94 10.99 -18.88
N ARG A 24 22.67 10.28 -18.03
CA ARG A 24 22.18 9.07 -17.39
C ARG A 24 21.01 9.47 -16.51
N ALA A 25 19.79 9.20 -17.00
CA ALA A 25 18.57 9.32 -16.22
C ALA A 25 18.78 8.69 -14.83
N PRO A 26 18.30 9.34 -13.75
CA PRO A 26 18.44 8.79 -12.41
C PRO A 26 17.83 7.37 -12.38
N PRO A 27 18.42 6.42 -11.64
CA PRO A 27 17.79 5.12 -11.48
C PRO A 27 16.37 5.34 -10.94
N THR A 28 15.35 4.92 -11.70
CA THR A 28 13.98 4.84 -11.22
C THR A 28 14.03 4.01 -9.95
N THR A 29 13.97 4.68 -8.80
CA THR A 29 13.98 3.98 -7.52
C THR A 29 12.62 3.32 -7.43
N VAL A 30 12.57 2.02 -7.74
CA VAL A 30 11.41 1.19 -7.44
C VAL A 30 11.28 1.25 -5.92
N ARG A 31 10.28 1.97 -5.43
CA ARG A 31 10.01 2.03 -3.99
C ARG A 31 9.61 0.62 -3.58
N ALA A 32 10.46 -0.05 -2.80
CA ALA A 32 10.14 -1.37 -2.27
C ALA A 32 8.82 -1.28 -1.49
N MET A 33 7.93 -2.25 -1.69
CA MET A 33 6.67 -2.31 -0.96
C MET A 33 6.96 -2.51 0.53
N PRO A 34 6.32 -1.73 1.42
CA PRO A 34 6.56 -1.86 2.85
C PRO A 34 6.05 -3.22 3.34
N GLU A 35 6.79 -3.82 4.27
CA GLU A 35 6.40 -5.07 4.92
C GLU A 35 5.04 -4.92 5.62
N TYR A 36 4.15 -5.89 5.45
CA TYR A 36 2.81 -5.84 6.04
C TYR A 36 2.88 -5.64 7.57
N LEU A 37 2.02 -4.75 8.09
CA LEU A 37 1.97 -4.33 9.50
C LEU A 37 3.23 -3.64 10.06
N SER A 38 4.22 -3.33 9.21
CA SER A 38 5.35 -2.48 9.61
C SER A 38 4.91 -1.01 9.79
N PRO A 39 5.68 -0.19 10.53
CA PRO A 39 5.42 1.25 10.63
C PRO A 39 5.36 1.97 9.27
N ALA A 40 6.15 1.52 8.29
CA ALA A 40 6.15 2.07 6.93
C ALA A 40 4.85 1.73 6.19
N TRP A 41 4.31 0.52 6.41
CA TRP A 41 3.04 0.10 5.83
C TRP A 41 1.88 0.94 6.36
N PHE A 42 1.81 1.18 7.68
CA PHE A 42 0.78 2.04 8.26
C PHE A 42 0.85 3.48 7.76
N THR A 43 2.07 4.03 7.64
CA THR A 43 2.26 5.38 7.09
C THR A 43 1.74 5.48 5.66
N GLU A 44 2.07 4.49 4.82
CA GLU A 44 1.63 4.48 3.43
C GLU A 44 0.12 4.24 3.30
N ALA A 45 -0.44 3.33 4.10
CA ALA A 45 -1.86 3.04 4.12
C ALA A 45 -2.66 4.30 4.50
N ASP A 46 -2.29 4.99 5.59
CA ASP A 46 -2.94 6.26 5.98
C ASP A 46 -2.81 7.32 4.87
N SER A 47 -1.65 7.42 4.21
CA SER A 47 -1.45 8.33 3.07
C SER A 47 -2.40 8.02 1.91
N LEU A 48 -2.54 6.75 1.53
CA LEU A 48 -3.47 6.31 0.48
C LEU A 48 -4.91 6.68 0.83
N LEU A 49 -5.35 6.37 2.06
CA LEU A 49 -6.72 6.70 2.52
C LEU A 49 -6.99 8.21 2.47
N ARG A 50 -6.06 9.03 2.98
CA ARG A 50 -6.21 10.49 3.01
C ARG A 50 -6.19 11.14 1.64
N SER A 51 -5.47 10.55 0.68
CA SER A 51 -5.35 11.06 -0.69
C SER A 51 -6.49 10.60 -1.62
N SER A 52 -7.31 9.65 -1.20
CA SER A 52 -8.35 9.06 -2.05
C SER A 52 -9.59 9.95 -2.15
N GLU A 53 -9.73 10.64 -3.28
CA GLU A 53 -10.92 11.45 -3.59
C GLU A 53 -12.19 10.59 -3.65
N VAL A 54 -12.10 9.37 -4.18
CA VAL A 54 -13.23 8.42 -4.27
C VAL A 54 -13.70 8.03 -2.88
N LEU A 55 -12.78 7.65 -1.99
CA LEU A 55 -13.13 7.26 -0.62
C LEU A 55 -13.66 8.44 0.18
N SER A 56 -13.09 9.63 -0.03
CA SER A 56 -13.58 10.87 0.59
C SER A 56 -15.00 11.19 0.16
N ALA A 57 -15.30 11.13 -1.15
CA ALA A 57 -16.63 11.41 -1.67
C ALA A 57 -17.68 10.41 -1.16
N GLN A 58 -17.36 9.12 -1.14
CA GLN A 58 -18.29 8.07 -0.70
C GLN A 58 -18.51 8.01 0.82
N SER A 59 -17.56 8.51 1.61
CA SER A 59 -17.69 8.55 3.08
C SER A 59 -18.30 9.84 3.62
N LYS A 60 -18.85 10.71 2.76
CA LYS A 60 -19.59 11.90 3.21
C LYS A 60 -20.83 11.53 4.01
N GLY A 61 -21.01 12.18 5.16
CA GLY A 61 -22.06 11.86 6.15
C GLY A 61 -21.84 10.56 6.93
N VAL A 62 -20.75 9.81 6.68
CA VAL A 62 -20.45 8.58 7.41
C VAL A 62 -19.60 8.88 8.64
N HIS A 63 -20.02 8.32 9.77
CA HIS A 63 -19.30 8.29 11.04
C HIS A 63 -19.18 6.84 11.48
N LEU A 64 -18.00 6.26 11.29
CA LEU A 64 -17.75 4.84 11.49
C LEU A 64 -16.31 4.60 11.89
N VAL A 65 -16.08 3.70 12.84
CA VAL A 65 -14.77 3.23 13.23
C VAL A 65 -14.69 1.72 13.05
N LEU A 66 -13.82 1.29 12.14
CA LEU A 66 -13.44 -0.11 11.93
C LEU A 66 -12.13 -0.38 12.65
N GLU A 67 -12.12 -1.32 13.60
CA GLU A 67 -10.91 -1.81 14.24
C GLU A 67 -10.51 -3.19 13.69
N GLN A 68 -9.22 -3.44 13.62
CA GLN A 68 -8.62 -4.70 13.20
C GLN A 68 -7.64 -5.16 14.27
N ARG A 69 -7.77 -6.42 14.68
CA ARG A 69 -6.90 -7.11 15.64
C ARG A 69 -6.34 -8.35 14.95
N VAL A 70 -5.04 -8.31 14.66
CA VAL A 70 -4.35 -9.39 13.96
C VAL A 70 -3.33 -10.05 14.89
N GLY A 71 -3.50 -11.34 15.16
CA GLY A 71 -2.66 -12.10 16.09
C GLY A 71 -3.41 -12.52 17.35
N LYS A 72 -2.68 -12.82 18.42
CA LYS A 72 -3.24 -13.34 19.68
C LYS A 72 -2.84 -12.47 20.86
N ASP A 73 -3.79 -12.29 21.77
CA ASP A 73 -3.62 -11.65 23.08
C ASP A 73 -2.82 -10.33 22.99
N ASP A 74 -1.91 -10.09 23.92
CA ASP A 74 -1.12 -8.85 24.02
C ASP A 74 -0.12 -8.66 22.86
N ALA A 75 0.12 -9.69 22.05
CA ALA A 75 0.98 -9.61 20.87
C ALA A 75 0.21 -9.23 19.59
N ALA A 76 -1.11 -9.08 19.66
CA ALA A 76 -1.92 -8.70 18.52
C ALA A 76 -1.53 -7.30 18.02
N THR A 77 -1.37 -7.16 16.71
CA THR A 77 -1.28 -5.84 16.08
C THR A 77 -2.68 -5.29 15.95
N VAL A 78 -2.96 -4.21 16.69
CA VAL A 78 -4.24 -3.51 16.68
C VAL A 78 -4.11 -2.19 15.94
N TRP A 79 -5.09 -1.86 15.11
CA TRP A 79 -5.20 -0.60 14.39
C TRP A 79 -6.66 -0.34 14.02
N HIS A 80 -6.98 0.89 13.64
CA HIS A 80 -8.33 1.25 13.22
C HIS A 80 -8.34 2.21 12.03
N VAL A 81 -9.44 2.17 11.28
CA VAL A 81 -9.82 3.15 10.27
C VAL A 81 -10.99 3.95 10.82
N ARG A 82 -10.86 5.28 10.80
CA ARG A 82 -11.95 6.19 11.13
C ARG A 82 -12.45 6.88 9.87
N PHE A 83 -13.75 6.79 9.64
CA PHE A 83 -14.51 7.58 8.69
C PHE A 83 -15.21 8.70 9.46
N ALA A 84 -14.96 9.94 9.06
CA ALA A 84 -15.53 11.13 9.67
C ALA A 84 -15.87 12.16 8.58
N ASP A 85 -17.08 12.05 8.03
CA ASP A 85 -17.64 12.96 7.04
C ASP A 85 -16.70 13.25 5.85
N GLY A 86 -16.32 12.20 5.14
CA GLY A 86 -15.40 12.30 3.99
C GLY A 86 -13.92 12.39 4.37
N THR A 87 -13.58 12.44 5.65
CA THR A 87 -12.20 12.28 6.12
C THR A 87 -11.99 10.83 6.51
N VAL A 88 -11.02 10.16 5.89
CA VAL A 88 -10.66 8.78 6.24
C VAL A 88 -9.20 8.72 6.67
N SER A 89 -8.95 8.03 7.77
CA SER A 89 -7.61 7.90 8.33
C SER A 89 -7.39 6.54 8.96
N MET A 90 -6.16 6.05 8.91
CA MET A 90 -5.71 4.85 9.59
C MET A 90 -4.82 5.24 10.76
N THR A 91 -5.00 4.59 11.92
CA THR A 91 -4.18 4.83 13.10
C THR A 91 -3.83 3.51 13.77
N ARG A 92 -2.57 3.36 14.16
CA ARG A 92 -2.11 2.19 14.92
C ARG A 92 -2.56 2.32 16.38
N GLY A 93 -2.98 1.20 16.96
CA GLY A 93 -3.56 1.11 18.29
C GLY A 93 -5.09 0.97 18.27
N PRO A 94 -5.67 0.59 19.42
CA PRO A 94 -7.11 0.44 19.56
C PRO A 94 -7.81 1.79 19.37
N ALA A 95 -9.05 1.74 18.91
CA ALA A 95 -9.94 2.89 18.93
C ALA A 95 -10.56 3.07 20.32
N ASP A 96 -10.88 4.32 20.69
CA ASP A 96 -11.62 4.61 21.93
C ASP A 96 -13.02 3.96 21.93
N ALA A 97 -13.65 3.93 20.75
CA ALA A 97 -14.92 3.28 20.49
C ALA A 97 -14.93 2.77 19.03
N ALA A 98 -14.95 1.46 18.86
CA ALA A 98 -15.07 0.81 17.56
C ALA A 98 -16.53 0.38 17.32
N ASP A 99 -17.03 0.64 16.11
CA ASP A 99 -18.36 0.19 15.69
C ASP A 99 -18.34 -1.24 15.18
N VAL A 100 -17.25 -1.61 14.51
CA VAL A 100 -16.99 -2.95 13.96
C VAL A 100 -15.55 -3.33 14.30
N ILE A 101 -15.35 -4.54 14.80
CA ILE A 101 -14.02 -5.06 15.10
C ILE A 101 -13.85 -6.37 14.34
N PHE A 102 -12.77 -6.48 13.57
CA PHE A 102 -12.33 -7.72 12.94
C PHE A 102 -11.20 -8.34 13.74
N VAL A 103 -11.31 -9.63 14.03
CA VAL A 103 -10.31 -10.38 14.80
C VAL A 103 -9.94 -11.65 14.03
N CYS A 104 -8.66 -11.82 13.74
CA CYS A 104 -8.15 -13.03 13.09
C CYS A 104 -6.66 -13.25 13.41
N ASP A 105 -6.13 -14.41 13.04
CA ASP A 105 -4.69 -14.66 13.13
C ASP A 105 -3.92 -14.02 11.95
N VAL A 106 -2.59 -14.00 12.07
CA VAL A 106 -1.70 -13.39 11.06
C VAL A 106 -1.84 -14.07 9.70
N ALA A 107 -2.00 -15.39 9.67
CA ALA A 107 -2.10 -16.15 8.43
C ALA A 107 -3.40 -15.82 7.66
N THR A 108 -4.52 -15.74 8.39
CA THR A 108 -5.82 -15.34 7.87
C THR A 108 -5.80 -13.91 7.36
N ALA A 109 -5.24 -12.98 8.15
CA ALA A 109 -5.10 -11.58 7.74
C ALA A 109 -4.28 -11.43 6.46
N GLU A 110 -3.15 -12.13 6.36
CA GLU A 110 -2.29 -12.13 5.18
C GLU A 110 -2.97 -12.77 3.95
N GLY A 111 -3.68 -13.88 4.15
CA GLY A 111 -4.47 -14.53 3.11
C GLY A 111 -5.55 -13.62 2.55
N ILE A 112 -6.27 -12.92 3.42
CA ILE A 112 -7.30 -11.94 3.02
C ILE A 112 -6.66 -10.76 2.29
N ARG A 113 -5.63 -10.14 2.88
CA ARG A 113 -4.93 -8.99 2.31
C ARG A 113 -4.38 -9.29 0.92
N SER A 114 -3.73 -10.43 0.75
CA SER A 114 -3.13 -10.83 -0.53
C SER A 114 -4.17 -11.29 -1.57
N GLY A 115 -5.46 -11.40 -1.20
CA GLY A 115 -6.52 -11.90 -2.06
C GLY A 115 -6.53 -13.42 -2.24
N ASN A 116 -5.67 -14.15 -1.53
CA ASN A 116 -5.59 -15.61 -1.56
C ASN A 116 -6.71 -16.30 -0.76
N GLN A 117 -7.37 -15.58 0.14
CA GLN A 117 -8.47 -16.05 0.96
C GLN A 117 -9.61 -15.02 0.95
N SER A 118 -10.85 -15.48 0.86
CA SER A 118 -12.02 -14.60 0.98
C SER A 118 -12.30 -14.27 2.45
N ALA A 119 -12.44 -12.99 2.78
CA ALA A 119 -12.86 -12.55 4.13
C ALA A 119 -14.24 -13.08 4.51
N GLN A 120 -15.16 -13.19 3.54
CA GLN A 120 -16.50 -13.73 3.77
C GLN A 120 -16.44 -15.23 4.09
N ALA A 121 -15.60 -15.98 3.37
CA ALA A 121 -15.38 -17.40 3.67
C ALA A 121 -14.75 -17.59 5.06
N ALA A 122 -13.72 -16.79 5.37
CA ALA A 122 -13.07 -16.76 6.68
C ALA A 122 -14.04 -16.42 7.82
N PHE A 123 -15.04 -15.57 7.54
CA PHE A 123 -16.08 -15.29 8.52
C PHE A 123 -17.02 -16.48 8.72
N MET A 124 -17.45 -17.12 7.63
CA MET A 124 -18.34 -18.28 7.69
C MET A 124 -17.70 -19.50 8.34
N ASP A 125 -16.38 -19.67 8.22
CA ASP A 125 -15.62 -20.78 8.83
C ASP A 125 -15.11 -20.49 10.25
N GLY A 126 -15.23 -19.24 10.70
CA GLY A 126 -14.83 -18.78 12.04
C GLY A 126 -13.36 -18.38 12.18
N ALA A 127 -12.57 -18.36 11.10
CA ALA A 127 -11.19 -17.86 11.10
C ALA A 127 -11.11 -16.32 11.22
N LEU A 128 -12.15 -15.62 10.75
CA LEU A 128 -12.37 -14.20 10.96
C LEU A 128 -13.58 -14.01 11.86
N LEU A 129 -13.37 -13.44 13.04
CA LEU A 129 -14.44 -13.06 13.95
C LEU A 129 -14.83 -11.59 13.70
N VAL A 130 -16.11 -11.30 13.85
CA VAL A 130 -16.65 -9.94 13.79
C VAL A 130 -17.31 -9.64 15.12
N GLU A 131 -16.86 -8.56 15.77
CA GLU A 131 -17.48 -8.01 16.98
C GLU A 131 -18.11 -6.64 16.66
N GLY A 132 -18.97 -6.15 17.56
CA GLY A 132 -19.68 -4.89 17.38
C GLY A 132 -20.96 -5.03 16.53
N SER A 133 -21.24 -4.03 15.71
CA SER A 133 -22.49 -3.91 14.95
C SER A 133 -22.41 -4.57 13.58
N ILE A 134 -22.96 -5.78 13.47
CA ILE A 134 -23.16 -6.45 12.17
C ILE A 134 -24.06 -5.62 11.24
N HIS A 135 -25.03 -4.89 11.79
CA HIS A 135 -25.86 -3.99 10.99
C HIS A 135 -25.02 -2.88 10.34
N SER A 136 -24.11 -2.26 11.11
CA SER A 136 -23.19 -1.25 10.57
C SER A 136 -22.25 -1.85 9.52
N LEU A 137 -21.79 -3.08 9.73
CA LEU A 137 -20.99 -3.81 8.74
C LEU A 137 -21.72 -3.94 7.40
N LEU A 138 -22.96 -4.43 7.45
CA LEU A 138 -23.78 -4.66 6.25
C LEU A 138 -24.22 -3.36 5.58
N ALA A 139 -24.58 -2.34 6.36
CA ALA A 139 -25.01 -1.05 5.85
C ALA A 139 -23.91 -0.29 5.08
N HIS A 140 -22.63 -0.60 5.36
CA HIS A 140 -21.47 0.04 4.75
C HIS A 140 -20.61 -0.92 3.91
N ALA A 141 -21.17 -2.05 3.46
CA ALA A 141 -20.43 -3.06 2.70
C ALA A 141 -19.73 -2.49 1.46
N GLU A 142 -20.39 -1.60 0.72
CA GLU A 142 -19.81 -0.94 -0.45
C GLU A 142 -18.63 -0.02 -0.07
N LEU A 143 -18.74 0.71 1.04
CA LEU A 143 -17.67 1.57 1.54
C LEU A 143 -16.43 0.75 1.93
N PHE A 144 -16.61 -0.44 2.51
CA PHE A 144 -15.51 -1.34 2.82
C PHE A 144 -14.87 -1.95 1.58
N ALA A 145 -15.63 -2.21 0.52
CA ALA A 145 -15.06 -2.63 -0.76
C ALA A 145 -14.17 -1.52 -1.36
N VAL A 146 -14.61 -0.27 -1.31
CA VAL A 146 -13.78 0.87 -1.76
C VAL A 146 -12.55 1.06 -0.87
N LEU A 147 -12.67 0.85 0.45
CA LEU A 147 -11.52 0.85 1.35
C LEU A 147 -10.48 -0.20 0.92
N ASP A 148 -10.92 -1.43 0.61
CA ASP A 148 -10.04 -2.51 0.14
C ASP A 148 -9.36 -2.15 -1.19
N ASP A 149 -10.12 -1.59 -2.14
CA ASP A 149 -9.58 -1.14 -3.43
C ASP A 149 -8.50 -0.05 -3.27
N VAL A 150 -8.72 0.93 -2.39
CA VAL A 150 -7.76 2.00 -2.11
C VAL A 150 -6.47 1.45 -1.46
N LEU A 151 -6.60 0.43 -0.61
CA LEU A 151 -5.44 -0.25 -0.01
C LEU A 151 -4.79 -1.26 -0.97
N GLY A 152 -5.39 -1.52 -2.14
CA GLY A 152 -4.92 -2.44 -3.15
C GLY A 152 -3.44 -2.32 -3.56
N PRO A 153 -2.84 -1.10 -3.65
CA PRO A 153 -1.41 -0.93 -3.92
C PRO A 153 -0.47 -1.50 -2.85
N LEU A 154 -0.99 -1.89 -1.68
CA LEU A 154 -0.23 -2.48 -0.57
C LEU A 154 -0.38 -4.01 -0.47
N ARG A 155 -0.91 -4.66 -1.51
CA ARG A 155 -1.08 -6.12 -1.60
C ARG A 155 0.21 -6.84 -2.01
#